data_AF-A0A4R5W2V8-F1
#
_entry.id   AF-A0A4R5W2V8-F1
#
_cell.length_a   1.000
_cell.length_b   1.000
_cell.length_c   1.000
_cell.angle_alpha   90.00
_cell.angle_beta   90.00
_cell.angle_gamma   90.00
#
_symmetry.space_group_name_H-M   'P 1'
#
loop_
_entity.id
_entity.type
_entity.pdbx_description
1 polymer ?
#
loop_
_entity_poly.entity_id
_entity_poly.type
_entity_poly.pdbx_seq_one_letter_code
_entity_poly.pdbx_strand_id
1 'polypeptide(L)'
;MNWFKLVLASSLVALCSACASTKPLVDTNVTIHFPSSDPITSVTQADSVSDDVTLARSQIDWRFKQKEQICYDRFFVNSCLIDAKKERHDDLAVVKKSEVAANYFKRKNNVEEMDRALVEKNLAHPLPDQTPNTTTSPSADQVTPADSTNAIK
;
A
#
# COMPACT_ATOMS: atom_id res chain seq x y z
N MET A 1 13.87 74.39 -4.62
CA MET A 1 14.48 73.63 -3.51
C MET A 1 13.55 72.47 -3.17
N ASN A 2 13.67 71.34 -3.87
CA ASN A 2 12.85 70.13 -3.71
C ASN A 2 13.70 68.88 -4.01
N TRP A 3 14.83 68.72 -3.32
CA TRP A 3 15.76 67.61 -3.54
C TRP A 3 15.47 66.36 -2.71
N PHE A 4 14.52 66.42 -1.77
CA PHE A 4 14.23 65.33 -0.83
C PHE A 4 13.40 64.17 -1.40
N LYS A 5 12.89 64.25 -2.63
CA LYS A 5 12.01 63.21 -3.20
C LYS A 5 12.73 62.05 -3.90
N LEU A 6 14.07 62.05 -3.97
CA LEU A 6 14.83 61.06 -4.75
C LEU A 6 15.61 60.01 -3.93
N VAL A 7 15.52 59.99 -2.60
CA VAL A 7 16.27 59.03 -1.76
C VAL A 7 15.40 57.87 -1.24
N LEU A 8 14.08 57.91 -1.44
CA LEU A 8 13.14 56.95 -0.85
C LEU A 8 12.84 55.70 -1.72
N ALA A 9 13.74 55.32 -2.63
CA ALA A 9 13.52 54.19 -3.55
C ALA A 9 14.61 53.10 -3.51
N SER A 10 15.49 53.07 -2.51
CA SER A 10 16.62 52.13 -2.52
C SER A 10 16.93 51.47 -1.17
N SER A 11 15.91 51.08 -0.40
CA SER A 11 16.09 50.28 0.83
C SER A 11 14.86 49.42 1.15
N LEU A 12 14.58 48.41 0.33
CA LEU A 12 13.62 47.35 0.69
C LEU A 12 13.96 45.99 0.03
N VAL A 13 15.23 45.58 0.06
CA VAL A 13 15.66 44.23 -0.40
C VAL A 13 16.69 43.64 0.59
N ALA A 14 16.34 43.51 1.86
CA ALA A 14 17.30 42.99 2.85
C ALA A 14 16.70 42.21 4.04
N LEU A 15 15.55 41.54 3.90
CA LEU A 15 15.09 40.59 4.92
C LEU A 15 14.35 39.39 4.29
N CYS A 16 15.10 38.50 3.62
CA CYS A 16 14.63 37.15 3.27
C CYS A 16 15.81 36.21 2.96
N SER A 17 16.87 36.22 3.78
CA SER A 17 18.02 35.32 3.56
C SER A 17 18.45 34.60 4.84
N ALA A 18 17.50 33.99 5.53
CA ALA A 18 17.77 33.07 6.63
C ALA A 18 16.75 31.93 6.70
N CYS A 19 16.46 31.28 5.57
CA CYS A 19 16.11 29.86 5.59
C CYS A 19 17.41 29.08 5.38
N ALA A 20 18.28 29.10 6.39
CA ALA A 20 19.44 28.23 6.41
C ALA A 20 18.93 26.79 6.45
N SER A 21 19.26 26.01 5.43
CA SER A 21 19.01 24.57 5.32
C SER A 21 19.61 23.82 6.51
N THR A 22 18.91 23.76 7.62
CA THR A 22 19.13 22.72 8.62
C THR A 22 18.71 21.41 7.96
N LYS A 23 19.69 20.63 7.48
CA LYS A 23 19.42 19.26 7.05
C LYS A 23 18.76 18.55 8.23
N PRO A 24 17.50 18.06 8.11
CA PRO A 24 16.92 17.30 9.19
C PRO A 24 17.81 16.08 9.42
N LEU A 25 18.24 15.89 10.66
CA LEU A 25 18.84 14.63 11.09
C LEU A 25 17.70 13.61 11.10
N VAL A 26 17.42 13.02 9.94
CA VAL A 26 16.47 11.92 9.80
C VAL A 26 17.17 10.68 10.35
N ASP A 27 16.77 10.27 11.55
CA ASP A 27 17.16 8.95 12.05
C ASP A 27 16.52 7.91 11.14
N THR A 28 17.38 7.33 10.32
CA THR A 28 17.01 6.34 9.32
C THR A 28 16.91 4.96 9.92
N ASN A 29 17.25 4.75 11.19
CA ASN A 29 17.35 3.45 11.86
C ASN A 29 16.14 3.09 12.74
N VAL A 30 15.04 3.84 12.67
CA VAL A 30 13.83 3.49 13.42
C VAL A 30 13.15 2.29 12.77
N THR A 31 13.05 1.13 13.43
CA THR A 31 12.25 0.01 12.88
C THR A 31 10.75 0.39 12.95
N ILE A 32 10.00 0.30 11.85
CA ILE A 32 8.55 0.50 11.91
C ILE A 32 7.94 -0.72 12.58
N HIS A 33 7.59 -0.57 13.85
CA HIS A 33 6.80 -1.56 14.56
C HIS A 33 5.32 -1.34 14.21
N PHE A 34 4.85 -2.00 13.15
CA PHE A 34 3.41 -2.10 12.92
C PHE A 34 2.85 -3.14 13.89
N PRO A 35 1.85 -2.81 14.73
CA PRO A 35 1.32 -3.75 15.70
C PRO A 35 0.81 -4.99 14.96
N SER A 36 1.22 -6.18 15.40
CA SER A 36 0.60 -7.41 14.93
C SER A 36 -0.88 -7.35 15.29
N SER A 37 -1.72 -7.11 14.29
CA SER A 37 -3.14 -6.84 14.51
C SER A 37 -3.79 -8.02 15.22
N ASP A 38 -4.43 -7.76 16.35
CA ASP A 38 -5.41 -8.66 16.95
C ASP A 38 -6.46 -9.07 15.91
N PRO A 39 -7.15 -10.23 16.09
CA PRO A 39 -8.18 -10.66 15.16
C PRO A 39 -9.20 -9.55 14.89
N ILE A 40 -9.46 -9.27 13.61
CA ILE A 40 -10.40 -8.23 13.19
C ILE A 40 -11.82 -8.78 13.37
N THR A 41 -12.63 -8.07 14.15
CA THR A 41 -13.98 -8.53 14.56
C THR A 41 -15.11 -7.64 14.04
N SER A 42 -14.80 -6.47 13.49
CA SER A 42 -15.80 -5.54 12.98
C SER A 42 -15.34 -4.83 11.71
N VAL A 43 -16.31 -4.37 10.91
CA VAL A 43 -16.04 -3.62 9.67
C VAL A 43 -15.33 -2.31 9.98
N THR A 44 -15.75 -1.60 11.03
CA THR A 44 -15.11 -0.36 11.48
C THR A 44 -13.64 -0.57 11.85
N GLN A 45 -13.30 -1.67 12.53
CA GLN A 45 -11.91 -2.02 12.82
C GLN A 45 -11.14 -2.36 11.53
N ALA A 46 -11.77 -3.04 10.56
CA ALA A 46 -11.12 -3.34 9.28
C ALA A 46 -10.83 -2.06 8.47
N ASP A 47 -11.71 -1.06 8.54
CA ASP A 47 -11.52 0.24 7.91
C ASP A 47 -10.40 1.03 8.57
N SER A 48 -10.37 1.09 9.91
CA SER A 48 -9.27 1.76 10.62
C SER A 48 -7.92 1.13 10.31
N VAL A 49 -7.83 -0.21 10.26
CA VAL A 49 -6.61 -0.91 9.85
C VAL A 49 -6.22 -0.58 8.41
N SER A 50 -7.19 -0.41 7.52
CA SER A 50 -6.92 -0.05 6.11
C SER A 50 -6.34 1.37 5.99
N ASP A 51 -6.82 2.31 6.80
CA ASP A 51 -6.30 3.68 6.87
C ASP A 51 -4.88 3.70 7.47
N ASP A 52 -4.67 2.95 8.56
CA ASP A 52 -3.35 2.79 9.20
C ASP A 52 -2.32 2.18 8.23
N VAL A 53 -2.73 1.17 7.45
CA VAL A 53 -1.90 0.58 6.38
C VAL A 53 -1.52 1.63 5.34
N THR A 54 -2.46 2.46 4.91
CA THR A 54 -2.22 3.51 3.90
C THR A 54 -1.20 4.52 4.42
N LEU A 55 -1.38 4.98 5.67
CA LEU A 55 -0.44 5.86 6.34
C LEU A 55 0.94 5.22 6.47
N ALA A 56 1.02 3.99 6.96
CA ALA A 56 2.28 3.27 7.15
C ALA A 56 3.04 3.11 5.82
N ARG A 57 2.37 2.76 4.72
CA ARG A 57 2.98 2.67 3.39
C ARG A 57 3.58 4.01 2.95
N SER A 58 2.84 5.11 3.15
CA SER A 58 3.34 6.45 2.82
C SER A 58 4.59 6.84 3.62
N GLN A 59 4.64 6.46 4.90
CA GLN A 59 5.79 6.70 5.77
C GLN A 59 7.00 5.86 5.36
N ILE A 60 6.81 4.58 5.05
CA ILE A 60 7.86 3.68 4.55
C ILE A 60 8.45 4.23 3.24
N ASP A 61 7.58 4.64 2.30
CA ASP A 61 8.01 5.18 1.02
C ASP A 61 8.75 6.53 1.20
N TRP A 62 8.28 7.40 2.09
CA TRP A 62 8.98 8.64 2.42
C TRP A 62 10.38 8.37 2.98
N ARG A 63 10.52 7.43 3.91
CA ARG A 63 11.82 7.06 4.49
C ARG A 63 12.76 6.46 3.46
N PHE A 64 12.26 5.58 2.59
CA PHE A 64 13.03 5.05 1.48
C PHE A 64 13.52 6.18 0.56
N LYS A 65 12.68 7.17 0.26
CA LYS A 65 13.07 8.33 -0.53
C LYS A 65 14.17 9.15 0.13
N GLN A 66 14.11 9.36 1.45
CA GLN A 66 15.21 10.02 2.18
C GLN A 66 16.50 9.21 2.12
N LYS A 67 16.42 7.87 2.32
CA LYS A 67 17.57 6.97 2.21
C LYS A 67 18.19 6.97 0.81
N GLU A 68 17.35 6.99 -0.21
CA GLU A 68 17.77 7.04 -1.61
C GLU A 68 18.64 8.28 -1.88
N GLN A 69 18.22 9.46 -1.39
CA GLN A 69 19.04 10.68 -1.50
C GLN A 69 20.38 10.54 -0.78
N ILE A 70 20.37 10.01 0.45
CA ILE A 70 21.61 9.78 1.22
C ILE A 70 22.55 8.80 0.51
N CYS A 71 22.02 7.76 -0.13
CA CYS A 71 22.83 6.76 -0.81
C CYS A 71 23.59 7.32 -2.01
N TYR A 72 23.03 8.32 -2.71
CA TYR A 72 23.70 8.97 -3.83
C TYR A 72 24.91 9.82 -3.41
N ASP A 73 24.98 10.24 -2.14
CA ASP A 73 26.12 10.97 -1.60
C ASP A 73 27.28 10.04 -1.12
N ARG A 74 27.12 8.71 -1.20
CA ARG A 74 28.10 7.73 -0.71
C ARG A 74 28.94 7.15 -1.85
N PHE A 75 30.17 6.75 -1.54
CA PHE A 75 31.04 6.08 -2.52
C PHE A 75 30.46 4.72 -2.99
N PHE A 76 29.88 3.94 -2.08
CA PHE A 76 29.27 2.65 -2.38
C PHE A 76 27.76 2.76 -2.61
N VAL A 77 27.34 3.57 -3.59
CA VAL A 77 25.93 3.82 -3.91
C VAL A 77 25.14 2.52 -4.08
N ASN A 78 25.68 1.57 -4.87
CA ASN A 78 24.97 0.33 -5.19
C ASN A 78 24.67 -0.52 -3.94
N SER A 79 25.64 -0.70 -3.06
CA SER A 79 25.43 -1.44 -1.80
C SER A 79 24.38 -0.73 -0.94
N CYS A 80 24.51 0.59 -0.78
CA CYS A 80 23.57 1.39 -0.01
C CYS A 80 22.13 1.28 -0.53
N LEU A 81 21.95 1.34 -1.86
CA LEU A 81 20.63 1.21 -2.48
C LEU A 81 20.05 -0.20 -2.31
N ILE A 82 20.88 -1.25 -2.34
CA ILE A 82 20.44 -2.63 -2.09
C ILE A 82 19.93 -2.75 -0.65
N ASP A 83 20.69 -2.26 0.32
CA ASP A 83 20.31 -2.29 1.73
C ASP A 83 19.02 -1.50 1.99
N ALA A 84 18.91 -0.30 1.42
CA ALA A 84 17.71 0.53 1.55
C ALA A 84 16.47 -0.13 0.92
N LYS A 85 16.62 -0.81 -0.22
CA LYS A 85 15.53 -1.56 -0.86
C LYS A 85 15.13 -2.78 -0.04
N LYS A 86 16.11 -3.50 0.53
CA LYS A 86 15.86 -4.64 1.41
C LYS A 86 15.05 -4.23 2.64
N GLU A 87 15.44 -3.14 3.29
CA GLU A 87 14.71 -2.64 4.45
C GLU A 87 13.28 -2.22 4.09
N ARG A 88 13.10 -1.48 2.98
CA ARG A 88 11.76 -1.15 2.48
C ARG A 88 10.92 -2.40 2.22
N HIS A 89 11.50 -3.43 1.63
CA HIS A 89 10.81 -4.67 1.37
C HIS A 89 10.37 -5.35 2.67
N ASP A 90 11.27 -5.44 3.65
CA ASP A 90 11.01 -6.07 4.94
C ASP A 90 9.91 -5.30 5.72
N ASP A 91 9.95 -3.96 5.73
CA ASP A 91 8.92 -3.11 6.34
C ASP A 91 7.55 -3.27 5.67
N LEU A 92 7.50 -3.27 4.34
CA LEU A 92 6.25 -3.49 3.59
C LEU A 92 5.67 -4.88 3.83
N ALA A 93 6.51 -5.90 4.02
CA ALA A 93 6.06 -7.25 4.32
C ALA A 93 5.36 -7.33 5.68
N VAL A 94 5.77 -6.52 6.66
CA VAL A 94 5.07 -6.42 7.95
C VAL A 94 3.68 -5.81 7.76
N VAL A 95 3.59 -4.66 7.09
CA VAL A 95 2.31 -3.96 6.85
C VAL A 95 1.35 -4.81 6.02
N LYS A 96 1.87 -5.58 5.05
CA LYS A 96 1.05 -6.42 4.17
C LYS A 96 0.23 -7.47 4.92
N LYS A 97 0.71 -7.97 6.06
CA LYS A 97 -0.03 -8.96 6.87
C LYS A 97 -1.36 -8.41 7.36
N SER A 98 -1.33 -7.19 7.90
CA SER A 98 -2.54 -6.51 8.41
C SER A 98 -3.45 -6.04 7.27
N GLU A 99 -2.88 -5.61 6.14
CA GLU A 99 -3.63 -5.31 4.92
C GLU A 99 -4.43 -6.53 4.43
N VAL A 100 -3.81 -7.71 4.41
CA VAL A 100 -4.48 -8.96 3.99
C VAL A 100 -5.58 -9.34 4.97
N ALA A 101 -5.33 -9.23 6.28
CA ALA A 101 -6.33 -9.54 7.29
C ALA A 101 -7.57 -8.64 7.18
N ALA A 102 -7.39 -7.32 7.03
CA ALA A 102 -8.50 -6.37 6.89
C ALA A 102 -9.30 -6.64 5.61
N ASN A 103 -8.61 -6.82 4.48
CA ASN A 103 -9.27 -7.12 3.21
C ASN A 103 -10.02 -8.45 3.24
N TYR A 104 -9.45 -9.48 3.87
CA TYR A 104 -10.11 -10.76 4.04
C TYR A 104 -11.41 -10.61 4.83
N PHE A 105 -11.37 -9.92 5.97
CA PHE A 105 -12.56 -9.67 6.78
C PHE A 105 -13.64 -8.93 5.99
N LYS A 106 -13.29 -7.84 5.29
CA LYS A 106 -14.24 -7.07 4.49
C LYS A 106 -14.89 -7.89 3.38
N ARG A 107 -14.11 -8.72 2.68
CA ARG A 107 -14.64 -9.62 1.65
C ARG A 107 -15.60 -10.64 2.24
N LYS A 108 -15.24 -11.26 3.37
CA LYS A 108 -16.09 -12.22 4.08
C LYS A 108 -17.40 -11.58 4.52
N ASN A 109 -17.34 -10.43 5.19
CA ASN A 109 -18.54 -9.71 5.66
C ASN A 109 -19.47 -9.32 4.50
N ASN A 110 -18.91 -8.84 3.38
CA ASN A 110 -19.71 -8.49 2.20
C ASN A 110 -20.44 -9.72 1.62
N VAL A 111 -19.77 -10.86 1.54
CA VAL A 111 -20.42 -12.12 1.08
C VAL A 111 -21.56 -12.50 2.04
N GLU A 112 -21.34 -12.45 3.34
CA GLU A 112 -22.37 -12.75 4.35
C GLU A 112 -23.56 -11.77 4.30
N GLU A 113 -23.32 -10.50 3.98
CA GLU A 113 -24.39 -9.51 3.75
C GLU A 113 -25.19 -9.82 2.48
N MET A 114 -24.52 -10.17 1.39
CA MET A 114 -25.17 -10.55 0.14
C MET A 114 -25.99 -11.83 0.28
N ASP A 115 -25.47 -12.83 0.99
CA ASP A 115 -26.18 -14.09 1.26
C ASP A 115 -27.45 -13.84 2.09
N ARG A 116 -27.37 -12.99 3.13
CA ARG A 116 -28.54 -12.59 3.92
C ARG A 116 -29.58 -11.87 3.07
N ALA A 117 -29.15 -10.93 2.23
CA ALA A 117 -30.04 -10.20 1.33
C ALA A 117 -30.69 -11.11 0.28
N LEU A 118 -29.98 -12.14 -0.19
CA LEU A 118 -30.50 -13.13 -1.13
C LEU A 118 -31.56 -14.03 -0.48
N VAL A 119 -31.31 -14.50 0.74
CA VAL A 119 -32.30 -15.28 1.51
C VAL A 119 -33.57 -14.46 1.75
N GLU A 120 -33.45 -13.20 2.16
CA GLU A 120 -34.61 -12.32 2.37
C GLU A 120 -35.44 -12.14 1.09
N LYS A 121 -34.78 -11.93 -0.05
CA LYS A 121 -35.45 -11.83 -1.36
C LYS A 121 -36.14 -13.13 -1.77
N ASN A 122 -35.50 -14.28 -1.56
CA ASN A 122 -36.08 -15.59 -1.86
C ASN A 122 -37.27 -15.92 -0.97
N LEU A 123 -37.28 -15.47 0.28
CA LEU A 123 -38.43 -15.59 1.18
C LEU A 123 -39.59 -14.68 0.75
N ALA A 124 -39.29 -13.43 0.34
CA ALA A 124 -40.29 -12.47 -0.12
C ALA A 124 -40.92 -12.88 -1.47
N HIS A 125 -40.12 -13.49 -2.34
CA HIS A 125 -40.53 -13.98 -3.64
C HIS A 125 -39.97 -15.40 -3.83
N PRO A 126 -40.72 -16.44 -3.42
CA PRO A 126 -40.34 -17.82 -3.69
C PRO A 126 -40.13 -17.97 -5.19
N LEU A 127 -38.88 -18.20 -5.59
CA LEU A 127 -38.56 -18.51 -6.98
C LEU A 127 -39.35 -19.76 -7.38
N PRO A 128 -39.92 -19.82 -8.60
CA PRO A 128 -40.50 -21.07 -9.08
C PRO A 128 -39.44 -22.17 -9.00
N ASP A 129 -39.85 -23.37 -8.55
CA ASP A 129 -38.96 -24.53 -8.36
C ASP A 129 -37.98 -24.64 -9.52
N GLN A 130 -36.70 -24.38 -9.24
CA GLN A 130 -35.63 -24.76 -10.15
C GLN A 130 -35.54 -26.28 -10.08
N THR A 131 -36.33 -26.96 -10.91
CA THR A 131 -36.17 -28.39 -11.14
C THR A 131 -34.70 -28.67 -11.47
N PRO A 132 -34.07 -29.68 -10.85
CA PRO A 132 -32.68 -30.00 -11.11
C PRO A 132 -32.55 -30.49 -12.55
N ASN A 133 -32.30 -29.57 -13.48
CA ASN A 133 -31.82 -29.93 -14.80
C ASN A 133 -30.38 -30.37 -14.63
N THR A 134 -30.21 -31.68 -14.46
CA THR A 134 -29.02 -32.45 -14.78
C THR A 134 -28.58 -32.08 -16.20
N THR A 135 -27.81 -31.00 -16.33
CA THR A 135 -27.03 -30.72 -17.52
C THR A 135 -25.59 -30.97 -17.13
N THR A 136 -25.21 -32.23 -17.30
CA THR A 136 -23.86 -32.65 -17.75
C THR A 136 -22.73 -31.70 -17.40
N SER A 137 -22.08 -32.01 -16.28
CA SER A 137 -20.64 -31.92 -16.16
C SER A 137 -19.98 -32.43 -17.45
N PRO A 138 -19.14 -31.65 -18.15
CA PRO A 138 -18.16 -32.23 -19.03
C PRO A 138 -17.10 -32.88 -18.15
N SER A 139 -17.14 -34.21 -18.15
CA SER A 139 -16.04 -35.15 -17.96
C SER A 139 -14.69 -34.59 -17.53
N ALA A 140 -14.21 -35.15 -16.42
CA ALA A 140 -12.82 -35.57 -16.35
C ALA A 140 -12.45 -36.36 -17.62
N ASP A 141 -11.50 -35.83 -18.39
CA ASP A 141 -10.60 -36.43 -19.39
C ASP A 141 -10.10 -35.24 -20.24
N GLN A 142 -8.86 -34.77 -20.19
CA GLN A 142 -7.65 -35.50 -20.54
C GLN A 142 -6.43 -34.79 -19.88
N VAL A 143 -5.77 -35.44 -18.93
CA VAL A 143 -4.32 -35.24 -18.74
C VAL A 143 -3.66 -36.23 -19.68
N THR A 144 -3.23 -35.79 -20.86
CA THR A 144 -2.31 -36.55 -21.69
C THR A 144 -0.87 -36.19 -21.33
N PRO A 145 0.00 -37.17 -21.04
CA PRO A 145 1.43 -36.93 -20.90
C PRO A 145 2.04 -36.85 -22.30
N ALA A 146 2.50 -35.67 -22.71
CA ALA A 146 3.38 -35.54 -23.87
C ALA A 146 4.84 -35.58 -23.39
N ASP A 147 5.36 -36.79 -23.27
CA ASP A 147 6.78 -37.06 -23.43
C ASP A 147 7.11 -37.02 -24.93
N SER A 148 8.08 -36.19 -25.32
CA SER A 148 9.20 -36.56 -26.18
C SER A 148 9.91 -35.33 -26.72
N THR A 149 11.18 -35.23 -26.35
CA THR A 149 12.30 -34.76 -27.17
C THR A 149 11.97 -34.24 -28.57
N ASN A 150 12.38 -33.00 -28.86
CA ASN A 150 12.88 -32.72 -30.19
C ASN A 150 14.12 -31.82 -30.13
N ALA A 151 15.24 -32.47 -30.48
CA ALA A 151 16.47 -31.83 -30.87
C ALA A 151 16.24 -31.05 -32.17
N ILE A 152 16.56 -29.76 -32.18
CA ILE A 152 16.78 -29.04 -33.43
C ILE A 152 18.08 -28.25 -33.27
N LYS A 153 19.14 -28.89 -33.79
CA LYS A 153 20.26 -28.38 -34.58
C LYS A 153 20.86 -27.01 -34.23
#